data_AF-A0A942MD39-F1
#
_entry.id   AF-A0A942MD39-F1
#
_cell.length_a   1.000
_cell.length_b   1.000
_cell.length_c   1.000
_cell.angle_alpha   90.00
_cell.angle_beta   90.00
_cell.angle_gamma   90.00
#
_symmetry.space_group_name_H-M   'P 1'
#
loop_
_entity.id
_entity.type
_entity.pdbx_description
1 polymer ?
#
loop_
_entity_poly.entity_id
_entity_poly.type
_entity_poly.pdbx_seq_one_letter_code
_entity_poly.pdbx_strand_id
1 'polypeptide(L)'
;MSEQTANDIVDYAVQNKVDVIVFEYLNLKGKVYGSKKQKLHLWKKRFVYQLCLRKAHFAGIRVSPVNPANTSKLAFDGTGKVKRDEKNYSLCTFQSGKQYSTDLNASYNIGARYFIRELKKAVSEKKWSDCLAKVPDLQQRTQCTLSTLISFHVALAV
;
A
#
# COMPACT_ATOMS: atom_id res chain seq x y z
N MET A 1 -22.64 -1.69 6.81
CA MET A 1 -21.19 -1.96 6.95
C MET A 1 -20.37 -1.39 5.80
N SER A 2 -20.41 -1.92 4.57
CA SER A 2 -19.50 -1.47 3.50
C SER A 2 -19.64 0.00 3.11
N GLU A 3 -20.85 0.54 3.13
CA GLU A 3 -21.10 1.96 2.91
C GLU A 3 -20.54 2.83 4.04
N GLN A 4 -20.80 2.44 5.28
CA GLN A 4 -20.28 3.12 6.47
C GLN A 4 -18.75 3.14 6.46
N THR A 5 -18.09 2.00 6.17
CA THR A 5 -16.63 1.96 6.02
C THR A 5 -16.11 2.94 4.96
N ALA A 6 -16.80 3.06 3.82
CA ALA A 6 -16.41 4.02 2.80
C ALA A 6 -16.57 5.48 3.26
N ASN A 7 -17.63 5.75 4.02
CA ASN A 7 -17.87 7.06 4.63
C ASN A 7 -16.77 7.36 5.65
N ASP A 8 -16.52 6.45 6.60
CA ASP A 8 -15.51 6.61 7.64
C ASP A 8 -14.12 6.88 7.05
N ILE A 9 -13.75 6.19 5.97
CA ILE A 9 -12.47 6.42 5.27
C ILE A 9 -12.40 7.85 4.70
N VAL A 10 -13.46 8.31 4.04
CA VAL A 10 -13.48 9.64 3.41
C VAL A 10 -13.60 10.74 4.45
N ASP A 11 -14.41 10.55 5.48
CA ASP A 11 -14.58 11.51 6.56
C ASP A 11 -13.27 11.68 7.33
N TYR A 12 -12.58 10.58 7.64
CA TYR A 12 -11.24 10.61 8.23
C TYR A 12 -10.24 11.34 7.32
N ALA A 13 -10.28 11.09 6.02
CA ALA A 13 -9.42 11.74 5.03
C ALA A 13 -9.66 13.26 4.98
N VAL A 14 -10.93 13.69 4.99
CA VAL A 14 -11.31 15.11 5.02
C VAL A 14 -10.88 15.78 6.32
N GLN A 15 -11.12 15.14 7.48
CA GLN A 15 -10.73 15.65 8.78
C GLN A 15 -9.21 15.88 8.89
N ASN A 16 -8.42 14.96 8.32
CA ASN A 16 -6.96 15.04 8.31
C ASN A 16 -6.39 15.83 7.12
N LYS A 17 -7.24 16.45 6.28
CA LYS A 17 -6.85 17.27 5.13
C LYS A 17 -5.89 16.55 4.18
N VAL A 18 -6.15 15.28 3.90
CA VAL A 18 -5.27 14.49 3.02
C VAL A 18 -5.51 14.81 1.56
N ASP A 19 -4.45 14.91 0.76
CA ASP A 19 -4.57 15.16 -0.68
C ASP A 19 -4.95 13.91 -1.47
N VAL A 20 -4.57 12.73 -0.95
CA VAL A 20 -4.60 11.46 -1.69
C VAL A 20 -4.93 10.30 -0.77
N ILE A 21 -5.89 9.46 -1.17
CA ILE A 21 -6.15 8.14 -0.59
C ILE A 21 -5.57 7.08 -1.50
N VAL A 22 -4.73 6.21 -0.94
CA VAL A 22 -4.08 5.13 -1.70
C VAL A 22 -4.75 3.79 -1.40
N PHE A 23 -5.22 3.10 -2.45
CA PHE A 23 -5.78 1.76 -2.32
C PHE A 23 -4.88 0.72 -3.00
N GLU A 24 -4.93 -0.50 -2.50
CA GLU A 24 -4.43 -1.64 -3.27
C GLU A 24 -5.39 -2.04 -4.42
N TYR A 25 -4.81 -2.26 -5.60
CA TYR A 25 -5.50 -2.76 -6.77
C TYR A 25 -5.61 -4.29 -6.73
N LEU A 26 -6.72 -4.80 -6.20
CA LEU A 26 -7.06 -6.22 -6.33
C LEU A 26 -7.93 -6.42 -7.58
N ASN A 27 -7.38 -7.09 -8.59
CA ASN A 27 -8.16 -7.49 -9.75
C ASN A 27 -9.04 -8.69 -9.38
N LEU A 28 -10.33 -8.43 -9.16
CA LEU A 28 -11.35 -9.45 -8.87
C LEU A 28 -12.17 -9.82 -10.11
N LYS A 29 -11.71 -9.45 -11.32
CA LYS A 29 -12.36 -9.92 -12.55
C LYS A 29 -12.08 -11.41 -12.72
N GLY A 30 -13.13 -12.23 -12.70
CA GLY A 30 -13.04 -13.66 -12.97
C GLY A 30 -13.81 -14.52 -11.96
N LYS A 31 -13.84 -15.83 -12.22
CA LYS A 31 -14.46 -16.81 -11.33
C LYS A 31 -13.54 -17.00 -10.11
N VAL A 32 -14.08 -16.78 -8.91
CA VAL A 32 -13.35 -17.03 -7.66
C VAL A 32 -13.37 -18.53 -7.37
N TYR A 33 -12.19 -19.12 -7.17
CA TYR A 33 -12.01 -20.55 -6.86
C TYR A 33 -11.51 -20.74 -5.42
N GLY A 34 -11.68 -21.94 -4.88
CA GLY A 34 -11.17 -22.35 -3.56
C GLY A 34 -12.18 -22.24 -2.41
N SER A 35 -11.76 -22.74 -1.24
CA SER A 35 -12.61 -22.90 -0.04
C SER A 35 -13.14 -21.58 0.53
N LYS A 36 -12.47 -20.45 0.27
CA LYS A 36 -12.87 -19.11 0.75
C LYS A 36 -13.73 -18.32 -0.25
N LYS A 37 -14.19 -18.95 -1.33
CA LYS A 37 -14.98 -18.30 -2.40
C LYS A 37 -16.18 -17.52 -1.87
N GLN A 38 -16.96 -18.09 -0.96
CA GLN A 38 -18.15 -17.43 -0.43
C GLN A 38 -17.82 -16.16 0.36
N LYS A 39 -16.78 -16.20 1.21
CA LYS A 39 -16.29 -15.02 1.94
C LYS A 39 -15.82 -13.92 0.97
N LEU A 40 -15.07 -14.30 -0.06
CA LEU A 40 -14.59 -13.36 -1.08
C LEU A 40 -15.74 -12.78 -1.93
N HIS A 41 -16.77 -13.57 -2.22
CA HIS A 41 -17.96 -13.11 -2.92
C HIS A 41 -18.79 -12.12 -2.10
N LEU A 42 -18.89 -12.35 -0.78
CA LEU A 42 -19.56 -11.42 0.14
C LEU A 42 -18.73 -10.16 0.41
N TRP A 43 -17.42 -10.22 0.21
CA TRP A 43 -16.55 -9.06 0.40
C TRP A 43 -16.75 -8.03 -0.71
N LYS A 44 -17.60 -7.03 -0.42
CA LYS A 44 -17.93 -5.92 -1.33
C LYS A 44 -16.78 -4.90 -1.48
N LYS A 45 -15.52 -5.32 -1.58
CA LYS A 45 -14.36 -4.42 -1.72
C LYS A 45 -14.52 -3.44 -2.88
N ARG A 46 -14.96 -3.94 -4.04
CA ARG A 46 -15.17 -3.10 -5.24
C ARG A 46 -16.16 -1.98 -4.97
N PHE A 47 -17.22 -2.27 -4.22
CA PHE A 47 -18.21 -1.28 -3.81
C PHE A 47 -17.59 -0.23 -2.88
N VAL A 48 -16.82 -0.66 -1.86
CA VAL A 48 -16.10 0.26 -0.96
C VAL A 48 -15.19 1.18 -1.76
N TYR A 49 -14.36 0.62 -2.65
CA TYR A 49 -13.47 1.41 -3.52
C TYR A 49 -14.23 2.41 -4.40
N GLN A 50 -15.30 1.98 -5.09
CA GLN A 50 -16.08 2.84 -5.97
C GLN A 50 -16.81 3.96 -5.21
N LEU A 51 -17.33 3.66 -4.03
CA LEU A 51 -17.99 4.64 -3.19
C LEU A 51 -16.98 5.64 -2.62
N CYS A 52 -15.84 5.17 -2.11
CA CYS A 52 -14.73 6.03 -1.69
C CYS A 52 -14.26 6.92 -2.84
N LEU A 53 -14.07 6.37 -4.04
CA LEU A 53 -13.65 7.13 -5.22
C LEU A 53 -14.62 8.28 -5.52
N ARG A 54 -15.93 8.01 -5.55
CA ARG A 54 -16.95 9.03 -5.80
C ARG A 54 -16.95 10.11 -4.72
N LYS A 55 -16.96 9.71 -3.45
CA LYS A 55 -17.03 10.64 -2.31
C LYS A 55 -15.76 11.47 -2.16
N ALA A 56 -14.59 10.84 -2.27
CA ALA A 56 -13.31 11.52 -2.25
C ALA A 56 -13.20 12.56 -3.38
N HIS A 57 -13.68 12.23 -4.59
CA HIS A 57 -13.70 13.18 -5.70
C HIS A 57 -14.56 14.42 -5.41
N PHE A 58 -15.73 14.26 -4.79
CA PHE A 58 -16.54 15.41 -4.35
C PHE A 58 -15.85 16.26 -3.28
N ALA A 59 -15.01 15.63 -2.44
CA ALA A 59 -14.22 16.31 -1.42
C ALA A 59 -12.89 16.89 -1.96
N GLY A 60 -12.61 16.81 -3.28
CA GLY A 60 -11.35 17.26 -3.87
C GLY A 60 -10.14 16.36 -3.59
N ILE A 61 -10.37 15.17 -3.03
CA ILE A 61 -9.32 14.21 -2.66
C ILE A 61 -9.08 13.23 -3.80
N ARG A 62 -7.81 13.05 -4.19
CA ARG A 62 -7.44 12.09 -5.25
C ARG A 62 -7.44 10.67 -4.70
N VAL A 63 -7.81 9.70 -5.53
CA VAL A 63 -7.70 8.29 -5.18
C VAL A 63 -6.74 7.60 -6.13
N SER A 64 -5.76 6.90 -5.58
CA SER A 64 -4.72 6.25 -6.37
C SER A 64 -4.60 4.75 -6.04
N PRO A 65 -4.84 3.86 -7.00
CA PRO A 65 -4.52 2.45 -6.83
C PRO A 65 -3.00 2.17 -6.94
N VAL A 66 -2.50 1.19 -6.20
CA VAL A 66 -1.15 0.62 -6.30
C VAL A 66 -1.18 -0.89 -6.40
N ASN A 67 -0.13 -1.50 -6.97
CA ASN A 67 -0.02 -2.95 -7.06
C ASN A 67 0.16 -3.56 -5.65
N PRO A 68 -0.70 -4.50 -5.22
CA PRO A 68 -0.64 -5.13 -3.90
C PRO A 68 0.44 -6.21 -3.74
N ALA A 69 1.10 -6.62 -4.82
CA ALA A 69 2.04 -7.75 -4.76
C ALA A 69 3.11 -7.52 -3.67
N ASN A 70 3.17 -8.43 -2.70
CA ASN A 70 4.07 -8.42 -1.54
C ASN A 70 3.90 -7.29 -0.51
N THR A 71 2.90 -6.39 -0.62
CA THR A 71 2.73 -5.28 0.34
C THR A 71 2.54 -5.78 1.78
N SER A 72 1.80 -6.87 1.98
CA SER A 72 1.60 -7.50 3.29
C SER A 72 2.57 -8.63 3.61
N LYS A 73 3.48 -8.97 2.67
CA LYS A 73 4.43 -10.10 2.80
C LYS A 73 5.81 -9.63 3.23
N LEU A 74 6.17 -8.40 2.89
CA LEU A 74 7.44 -7.78 3.24
C LEU A 74 7.26 -6.89 4.47
N ALA A 75 8.28 -6.87 5.31
CA ALA A 75 8.40 -5.99 6.45
C ALA A 75 8.69 -4.57 5.95
N PHE A 76 7.97 -3.58 6.48
CA PHE A 76 8.12 -2.19 6.06
C PHE A 76 9.53 -1.64 6.32
N ASP A 77 10.25 -2.19 7.29
CA ASP A 77 11.60 -1.81 7.68
C ASP A 77 12.69 -2.37 6.76
N GLY A 78 12.32 -3.19 5.76
CA GLY A 78 13.27 -3.77 4.81
C GLY A 78 13.92 -5.07 5.29
N THR A 79 13.55 -5.59 6.46
CA THR A 79 14.09 -6.86 6.97
C THR A 79 13.64 -8.11 6.19
N GLY A 80 12.89 -7.96 5.09
CA GLY A 80 12.48 -9.06 4.23
C GLY A 80 11.09 -9.61 4.55
N LYS A 81 10.90 -10.93 4.47
CA LYS A 81 9.56 -11.55 4.58
C LYS A 81 9.11 -11.65 6.04
N VAL A 82 7.86 -11.28 6.30
CA VAL A 82 7.24 -11.42 7.64
C VAL A 82 6.70 -12.83 7.87
N LYS A 83 6.74 -13.30 9.12
CA LYS A 83 6.03 -14.50 9.56
C LYS A 83 4.70 -14.11 10.18
N ARG A 84 3.58 -14.62 9.66
CA ARG A 84 2.27 -14.36 10.27
C ARG A 84 2.05 -15.25 11.48
N ASP A 85 1.39 -14.71 12.49
CA ASP A 85 0.96 -15.47 13.65
C ASP A 85 -0.22 -16.39 13.25
N GLU A 86 -0.15 -17.65 13.67
CA GLU A 86 -1.12 -18.69 13.33
C GLU A 86 -2.43 -18.56 14.11
N LYS A 87 -2.36 -17.99 15.32
CA LYS A 87 -3.51 -17.79 16.23
C LYS A 87 -4.12 -16.41 16.02
N ASN A 88 -3.30 -15.39 15.79
CA ASN A 88 -3.75 -14.02 15.57
C ASN A 88 -3.24 -13.44 14.23
N TYR A 89 -3.99 -13.68 13.16
CA TYR A 89 -3.65 -13.21 11.80
C TYR A 89 -3.46 -11.69 11.65
N SER A 90 -3.91 -10.90 12.62
CA SER A 90 -3.71 -9.45 12.66
C SER A 90 -2.27 -9.07 12.97
N LEU A 91 -1.47 -10.00 13.50
CA LEU A 91 -0.08 -9.79 13.88
C LEU A 91 0.89 -10.54 12.95
N CYS A 92 2.06 -9.94 12.77
CA CYS A 92 3.17 -10.54 12.07
C CYS A 92 4.50 -10.23 12.78
N THR A 93 5.44 -11.15 12.69
CA THR A 93 6.77 -11.03 13.27
C THR A 93 7.78 -10.80 12.15
N PHE A 94 8.61 -9.77 12.32
CA PHE A 94 9.67 -9.43 11.39
C PHE A 94 10.89 -10.32 11.64
N GLN A 95 11.86 -10.32 10.73
CA GLN A 95 13.08 -11.12 10.93
C GLN A 95 13.90 -10.65 12.14
N SER A 96 13.71 -9.39 12.55
CA SER A 96 14.27 -8.82 13.78
C SER A 96 13.65 -9.37 15.07
N GLY A 97 12.61 -10.21 14.99
CA GLY A 97 11.87 -10.74 16.14
C GLY A 97 10.77 -9.81 16.68
N LYS A 98 10.70 -8.57 16.17
CA LYS A 98 9.65 -7.61 16.56
C LYS A 98 8.30 -7.98 15.97
N GLN A 99 7.24 -7.85 16.77
CA GLN A 99 5.87 -8.11 16.35
C GLN A 99 5.14 -6.80 16.02
N TYR A 100 4.41 -6.79 14.91
CA TYR A 100 3.68 -5.63 14.40
C TYR A 100 2.30 -6.02 13.87
N SER A 101 1.41 -5.04 13.75
CA SER A 101 0.16 -5.20 13.00
C SER A 101 0.45 -5.45 11.52
N THR A 102 -0.15 -6.52 10.99
CA THR A 102 -0.07 -6.92 9.57
C THR A 102 -0.66 -5.84 8.67
N ASP A 103 -1.80 -5.27 9.06
CA ASP A 103 -2.50 -4.26 8.26
C ASP A 103 -1.74 -2.93 8.25
N LEU A 104 -1.18 -2.53 9.40
CA LEU A 104 -0.35 -1.32 9.47
C LEU A 104 0.92 -1.48 8.62
N ASN A 105 1.60 -2.63 8.70
CA ASN A 105 2.73 -2.96 7.85
C ASN A 105 2.38 -2.87 6.35
N ALA A 106 1.24 -3.44 5.95
CA ALA A 106 0.78 -3.37 4.57
C ALA A 106 0.46 -1.93 4.14
N SER A 107 -0.16 -1.13 5.02
CA SER A 107 -0.51 0.26 4.73
C SER A 107 0.73 1.13 4.47
N TYR A 108 1.81 0.94 5.23
CA TYR A 108 3.07 1.64 5.01
C TYR A 108 3.69 1.29 3.65
N ASN A 109 3.70 0.02 3.28
CA ASN A 109 4.22 -0.42 1.99
C ASN A 109 3.36 0.07 0.80
N ILE A 110 2.04 0.15 0.97
CA ILE A 110 1.11 0.72 -0.01
C ILE A 110 1.41 2.21 -0.23
N GLY A 111 1.54 2.98 0.85
CA GLY A 111 1.90 4.40 0.78
C GLY A 111 3.28 4.62 0.18
N ALA A 112 4.28 3.83 0.58
CA ALA A 112 5.64 3.93 0.07
C ALA A 112 5.70 3.81 -1.46
N ARG A 113 4.97 2.85 -2.02
CA ARG A 113 4.91 2.65 -3.49
C ARG A 113 4.25 3.80 -4.22
N TYR A 114 3.24 4.44 -3.61
CA TYR A 114 2.64 5.63 -4.17
C TYR A 114 3.67 6.75 -4.28
N PHE A 115 4.36 7.06 -3.19
CA PHE A 115 5.36 8.12 -3.19
C PHE A 115 6.54 7.83 -4.12
N ILE A 116 7.09 6.62 -4.13
CA ILE A 116 8.16 6.24 -5.07
C ILE A 116 7.72 6.46 -6.51
N ARG A 117 6.48 6.10 -6.85
CA ARG A 117 5.93 6.31 -8.20
C ARG A 117 5.80 7.78 -8.55
N GLU A 118 5.29 8.62 -7.65
CA GLU A 118 5.11 10.06 -7.92
C GLU A 118 6.45 10.81 -7.96
N LEU A 119 7.35 10.52 -7.03
CA LEU A 119 8.70 11.08 -7.02
C LEU A 119 9.48 10.69 -8.28
N LYS A 120 9.38 9.43 -8.73
CA LYS A 120 10.00 9.00 -9.99
C LYS A 120 9.55 9.86 -11.19
N LYS A 121 8.29 10.28 -11.26
CA LYS A 121 7.79 11.13 -12.35
C LYS A 121 8.36 12.55 -12.31
N ALA A 122 8.70 13.03 -11.12
CA ALA A 122 9.22 14.38 -10.91
C ALA A 122 10.75 14.48 -11.09
N VAL A 123 11.46 13.35 -11.02
CA VAL A 123 12.93 13.29 -11.06
C VAL A 123 13.41 13.05 -12.49
N SER A 124 14.52 13.71 -12.89
CA SER A 124 15.13 13.50 -14.20
C SER A 124 15.75 12.11 -14.34
N GLU A 125 15.88 11.60 -15.57
CA GLU A 125 16.42 10.26 -15.81
C GLU A 125 17.83 10.05 -15.25
N LYS A 126 18.69 11.08 -15.33
CA LYS A 126 20.04 11.06 -14.75
C LYS A 126 19.99 10.86 -13.23
N LYS A 127 19.25 11.72 -12.52
CA LYS A 127 19.10 11.61 -11.06
C LYS A 127 18.46 10.29 -10.65
N TRP A 128 17.48 9.80 -11.43
CA TRP A 128 16.87 8.50 -11.20
C TRP A 128 17.88 7.35 -11.34
N SER A 129 18.74 7.40 -12.36
CA SER A 129 19.83 6.44 -12.55
C SER A 129 20.82 6.45 -11.37
N ASP A 130 21.21 7.64 -10.90
CA ASP A 130 22.08 7.78 -9.74
C ASP A 130 21.44 7.21 -8.47
N CYS A 131 20.13 7.46 -8.28
CA CYS A 131 19.38 6.88 -7.16
C CYS A 131 19.26 5.36 -7.24
N LEU A 132 19.10 4.78 -8.44
CA LEU A 132 19.08 3.33 -8.63
C LEU A 132 20.42 2.68 -8.30
N ALA A 133 21.53 3.35 -8.59
CA ALA A 133 22.86 2.88 -8.22
C ALA A 133 23.05 2.88 -6.69
N LYS A 134 22.54 3.91 -6.00
CA LYS A 134 22.58 4.00 -4.53
C LYS A 134 21.59 3.05 -3.85
N VAL A 135 20.40 2.84 -4.44
CA VAL A 135 19.29 2.07 -3.88
C VAL A 135 18.77 1.06 -4.92
N PRO A 136 19.38 -0.14 -5.01
CA PRO A 136 19.02 -1.15 -6.02
C PRO A 136 17.56 -1.64 -5.94
N ASP A 137 16.97 -1.64 -4.75
CA ASP A 137 15.59 -2.11 -4.50
C ASP A 137 14.53 -1.33 -5.30
N LEU A 138 14.84 -0.11 -5.74
CA LEU A 138 13.97 0.71 -6.57
C LEU A 138 13.72 0.10 -7.97
N GLN A 139 14.56 -0.83 -8.42
CA GLN A 139 14.38 -1.55 -9.68
C GLN A 139 13.11 -2.41 -9.65
N GLN A 140 12.85 -3.07 -8.53
CA GLN A 140 11.70 -3.97 -8.38
C GLN A 140 10.58 -3.31 -7.59
N ARG A 141 9.67 -2.63 -8.29
CA ARG A 141 8.51 -1.93 -7.68
C ARG A 141 7.68 -2.79 -6.71
N THR A 142 7.61 -4.10 -6.95
CA THR A 142 6.87 -5.06 -6.11
C THR A 142 7.64 -5.49 -4.85
N GLN A 143 8.89 -5.09 -4.71
CA GLN A 143 9.71 -5.30 -3.51
C GLN A 143 9.90 -4.02 -2.70
N CYS A 144 9.58 -2.84 -3.27
CA CYS A 144 9.72 -1.58 -2.53
C CYS A 144 8.82 -1.56 -1.28
N THR A 145 9.45 -1.21 -0.16
CA THR A 145 8.84 -1.04 1.18
C THR A 145 9.01 0.41 1.65
N LEU A 146 8.55 0.72 2.87
CA LEU A 146 8.79 2.04 3.49
C LEU A 146 10.28 2.34 3.63
N SER A 147 11.10 1.36 4.01
CA SER A 147 12.55 1.49 4.07
C SER A 147 13.16 1.90 2.73
N THR A 148 12.68 1.32 1.62
CA THR A 148 13.10 1.72 0.27
C THR A 148 12.78 3.19 -0.03
N LEU A 149 11.59 3.68 0.38
CA LEU A 149 11.22 5.09 0.21
C LEU A 149 12.15 6.01 1.01
N ILE A 150 12.47 5.65 2.26
CA ILE A 150 13.37 6.44 3.11
C ILE A 150 14.76 6.52 2.47
N SER A 151 15.32 5.39 2.06
CA SER A 151 16.61 5.35 1.37
C SER A 151 16.60 6.14 0.06
N PHE A 152 15.49 6.09 -0.69
CA PHE A 152 15.33 6.89 -1.91
C PHE A 152 15.30 8.39 -1.62
N HIS A 153 14.60 8.82 -0.57
CA HIS A 153 14.56 10.22 -0.18
C HIS A 153 15.94 10.75 0.23
N VAL A 154 16.71 9.96 0.98
CA VAL A 154 18.11 10.28 1.33
C VAL A 154 18.97 10.36 0.07
N ALA A 155 18.82 9.43 -0.88
CA ALA A 155 19.57 9.42 -2.13
C ALA A 155 19.27 10.63 -3.03
N LEU A 156 18.06 11.19 -2.97
CA LEU A 156 17.64 12.39 -3.70
C LEU A 156 18.13 13.70 -3.10
N ALA A 157 18.37 13.73 -1.79
CA ALA A 157 18.86 14.91 -1.08
C ALA A 157 20.37 15.16 -1.27
N VAL A 158 21.08 14.18 -1.84
CA VAL A 158 22.52 14.19 -2.16
C VAL A 158 22.73 14.42 -3.65
#